data_AF-A0A2D9KZA0-F1
#
_entry.id   AF-A0A2D9KZA0-F1
#
_cell.length_a   1.000
_cell.length_b   1.000
_cell.length_c   1.000
_cell.angle_alpha   90.00
_cell.angle_beta   90.00
_cell.angle_gamma   90.00
#
_symmetry.space_group_name_H-M   'P 1'
#
loop_
_entity.id
_entity.type
_entity.pdbx_description
1 polymer ?
#
loop_
_entity_poly.entity_id
_entity_poly.type
_entity_poly.pdbx_seq_one_letter_code
_entity_poly.pdbx_strand_id
1 'polypeptide(L)'
;MKRQSIHVIGSLILFSSLLVVSGCGGEFSYKRGATATDFQSEKERCESESASEKEIDQCLQQQGWLVVSADKPLIPLSRGESKTIAIADDAMAEIDDKPVDPMEKLQVNSWWRAGAGPEKLMNDSEACTAELGKEHSPEANMSLVTRGLLGCMQKKGWAALLQQ
;
A
#
# COMPACT_ATOMS: atom_id res chain seq x y z
N MET A 1 55.45 -25.13 -26.85
CA MET A 1 54.00 -24.83 -26.91
C MET A 1 53.43 -24.96 -25.49
N LYS A 2 53.16 -23.83 -24.82
CA LYS A 2 52.68 -23.79 -23.42
C LYS A 2 51.15 -23.68 -23.41
N ARG A 3 50.45 -24.75 -23.03
CA ARG A 3 49.03 -24.75 -22.66
C ARG A 3 48.94 -24.55 -21.14
N GLN A 4 48.92 -23.31 -20.66
CA GLN A 4 48.74 -23.02 -19.22
C GLN A 4 47.71 -21.91 -18.91
N SER A 5 47.06 -21.31 -19.91
CA SER A 5 46.22 -20.12 -19.67
C SER A 5 44.71 -20.38 -19.58
N ILE A 6 44.25 -21.62 -19.68
CA ILE A 6 42.80 -21.92 -19.76
C ILE A 6 42.17 -22.19 -18.38
N HIS A 7 42.93 -22.71 -17.41
CA HIS A 7 42.37 -23.04 -16.09
C HIS A 7 42.21 -21.85 -15.13
N VAL A 8 42.98 -20.77 -15.29
CA VAL A 8 42.90 -19.61 -14.39
C VAL A 8 41.67 -18.75 -14.68
N ILE A 9 41.21 -18.72 -15.93
CA ILE A 9 40.04 -17.93 -16.36
C ILE A 9 38.73 -18.58 -15.91
N GLY A 10 38.66 -19.93 -15.92
CA GLY A 10 37.47 -20.66 -15.47
C GLY A 10 37.17 -20.53 -13.97
N SER A 11 38.21 -20.38 -13.15
CA SER A 11 38.03 -20.25 -11.70
C SER A 11 37.61 -18.84 -11.25
N LEU A 12 37.87 -17.81 -12.07
CA LEU A 12 37.51 -16.43 -11.74
C LEU A 12 36.04 -16.12 -12.05
N ILE A 13 35.47 -16.76 -13.09
CA ILE A 13 34.08 -16.54 -13.51
C ILE A 13 33.09 -17.22 -12.55
N LEU A 14 33.50 -18.30 -11.87
CA LEU A 14 32.65 -19.02 -10.91
C LEU A 14 32.46 -18.28 -9.57
N PHE A 15 33.32 -17.33 -9.22
CA PHE A 15 33.19 -16.52 -7.99
C PHE A 15 32.30 -15.29 -8.18
N SER A 16 32.13 -14.77 -9.39
CA SER A 16 31.31 -13.57 -9.64
C SER A 16 29.80 -13.80 -9.60
N SER A 17 29.33 -15.06 -9.56
CA SER A 17 27.90 -15.39 -9.56
C SER A 17 27.25 -15.42 -8.17
N LEU A 18 28.03 -15.28 -7.08
CA LEU A 18 27.54 -15.39 -5.69
C LEU A 18 27.12 -14.06 -5.05
N LEU A 19 27.27 -12.93 -5.74
CA LEU A 19 27.03 -11.59 -5.16
C LEU A 19 25.65 -10.97 -5.48
N VAL A 20 24.72 -11.69 -6.13
CA VAL A 20 23.45 -11.11 -6.60
C VAL A 20 22.22 -11.51 -5.75
N VAL A 21 22.42 -12.02 -4.52
CA VAL A 21 21.30 -12.49 -3.66
C VAL A 21 21.07 -11.62 -2.41
N SER A 22 21.69 -10.45 -2.27
CA SER A 22 21.20 -9.44 -1.30
C SER A 22 19.99 -8.71 -1.92
N GLY A 23 18.85 -9.41 -1.94
CA GLY A 23 17.66 -9.01 -2.66
C GLY A 23 17.07 -7.66 -2.22
N CYS A 24 16.49 -6.96 -3.18
CA CYS A 24 15.41 -5.99 -3.00
C CYS A 24 14.20 -6.69 -2.34
N GLY A 25 14.28 -6.89 -1.02
CA GLY A 25 13.21 -7.36 -0.15
C GLY A 25 13.38 -6.78 1.24
N GLY A 26 13.88 -5.54 1.30
CA GLY A 26 14.38 -4.91 2.51
C GLY A 26 13.30 -4.62 3.53
N GLU A 27 13.66 -4.81 4.80
CA GLU A 27 12.95 -4.28 5.95
C GLU A 27 12.92 -2.75 5.87
N PHE A 28 11.74 -2.14 6.04
CA PHE A 28 11.52 -0.71 6.13
C PHE A 28 11.33 -0.32 7.60
N SER A 29 12.22 0.53 8.12
CA SER A 29 12.19 1.04 9.50
C SER A 29 11.89 2.54 9.54
N TYR A 30 10.98 2.99 10.40
CA TYR A 30 10.63 4.40 10.56
C TYR A 30 10.40 4.82 12.01
N LYS A 31 10.98 5.97 12.40
CA LYS A 31 10.70 6.70 13.64
C LYS A 31 10.79 8.20 13.34
N ARG A 32 9.82 9.00 13.79
CA ARG A 32 9.76 10.44 13.46
C ARG A 32 11.03 11.15 13.96
N GLY A 33 11.76 11.78 13.04
CA GLY A 33 12.97 12.55 13.36
C GLY A 33 14.24 11.73 13.51
N ALA A 34 14.19 10.42 13.27
CA ALA A 34 15.35 9.53 13.34
C ALA A 34 15.86 9.16 11.95
N THR A 35 17.16 8.87 11.87
CA THR A 35 17.90 8.49 10.67
C THR A 35 18.13 6.98 10.61
N ALA A 36 18.66 6.49 9.48
CA ALA A 36 19.06 5.09 9.36
C ALA A 36 20.17 4.69 10.35
N THR A 37 21.08 5.61 10.70
CA THR A 37 22.13 5.35 11.69
C THR A 37 21.53 5.14 13.08
N ASP A 38 20.54 5.96 13.45
CA ASP A 38 19.82 5.81 14.72
C ASP A 38 19.10 4.45 14.79
N PHE A 39 18.55 3.98 13.66
CA PHE A 39 17.94 2.66 13.62
C PHE A 39 18.96 1.55 13.88
N GLN A 40 20.13 1.59 13.22
CA GLN A 40 21.16 0.55 13.40
C GLN A 40 21.70 0.53 14.82
N SER A 41 21.99 1.70 15.40
CA SER A 41 22.42 1.84 16.80
C SER A 41 21.41 1.21 17.78
N GLU A 42 20.13 1.54 17.62
CA GLU A 42 19.09 1.01 18.49
C GLU A 42 18.83 -0.49 18.27
N LYS A 43 18.95 -0.96 17.01
CA LYS A 43 18.82 -2.37 16.66
C LYS A 43 19.92 -3.20 17.30
N GLU A 44 21.18 -2.78 17.17
CA GLU A 44 22.33 -3.42 17.82
C GLU A 44 22.14 -3.49 19.35
N ARG A 45 21.62 -2.42 19.96
CA ARG A 45 21.30 -2.42 21.39
C ARG A 45 20.23 -3.45 21.73
N CYS A 46 19.12 -3.47 20.98
CA CYS A 46 18.04 -4.44 21.19
C CYS A 46 18.50 -5.90 20.98
N GLU A 47 19.39 -6.15 20.01
CA GLU A 47 20.00 -7.46 19.74
C GLU A 47 20.90 -7.92 20.89
N SER A 48 21.60 -7.00 21.57
CA SER A 48 22.45 -7.33 22.71
C SER A 48 21.67 -7.73 23.97
N GLU A 49 20.42 -7.29 24.07
CA GLU A 49 19.54 -7.50 25.23
C GLU A 49 18.52 -8.63 25.00
N SER A 50 18.39 -9.14 23.77
CA SER A 50 17.32 -10.06 23.36
C SER A 50 17.84 -11.44 23.00
N ALA A 51 17.06 -12.49 23.28
CA ALA A 51 17.37 -13.88 22.94
C ALA A 51 16.69 -14.35 21.64
N SER A 52 15.74 -13.57 21.09
CA SER A 52 14.99 -13.92 19.88
C SER A 52 14.62 -12.70 19.03
N GLU A 53 14.35 -12.92 17.74
CA GLU A 53 13.91 -11.88 16.80
C GLU A 53 12.64 -11.15 17.26
N LYS A 54 11.70 -11.88 17.87
CA LYS A 54 10.48 -11.30 18.44
C LYS A 54 10.76 -10.33 19.59
N GLU A 55 11.75 -10.63 20.43
CA GLU A 55 12.15 -9.75 21.53
C GLU A 55 12.86 -8.50 20.99
N ILE A 56 13.68 -8.65 19.95
CA ILE A 56 14.31 -7.53 19.22
C ILE A 56 13.23 -6.60 18.67
N ASP A 57 12.21 -7.16 18.01
CA ASP A 57 11.08 -6.39 17.49
C ASP A 57 10.32 -5.64 18.58
N GLN A 58 10.05 -6.32 19.69
CA GLN A 58 9.33 -5.72 20.80
C GLN A 58 10.14 -4.58 21.43
N CYS A 59 11.45 -4.75 21.56
CA CYS A 59 12.36 -3.70 22.00
C CYS A 59 12.33 -2.50 21.02
N LEU A 60 12.45 -2.73 19.71
CA LEU A 60 12.39 -1.68 18.70
C LEU A 60 11.06 -0.92 18.71
N GLN A 61 9.94 -1.64 18.84
CA GLN A 61 8.61 -1.05 18.99
C GLN A 61 8.49 -0.19 20.24
N GLN A 62 9.02 -0.64 21.38
CA GLN A 62 9.06 0.15 22.63
C GLN A 62 9.91 1.42 22.48
N GLN A 63 10.95 1.38 21.64
CA GLN A 63 11.75 2.55 21.28
C GLN A 63 11.07 3.45 20.23
N GLY A 64 9.87 3.11 19.78
CA GLY A 64 9.08 3.89 18.83
C GLY A 64 9.46 3.67 17.36
N TRP A 65 10.17 2.58 17.05
CA TRP A 65 10.45 2.18 15.68
C TRP A 65 9.30 1.35 15.10
N LEU A 66 8.86 1.73 13.90
CA LEU A 66 8.00 0.92 13.05
C LEU A 66 8.88 0.12 12.11
N VAL A 67 8.83 -1.20 12.18
CA VAL A 67 9.66 -2.10 11.37
C VAL A 67 8.74 -2.99 10.52
N VAL A 68 8.91 -2.94 9.21
CA VAL A 68 8.03 -3.55 8.21
C VAL A 68 8.85 -4.43 7.29
N SER A 69 8.45 -5.68 7.10
CA SER A 69 9.09 -6.58 6.14
C SER A 69 8.03 -7.37 5.37
N ALA A 70 8.45 -8.14 4.37
CA ALA A 70 7.53 -8.99 3.61
C ALA A 70 6.75 -9.96 4.52
N ASP A 71 7.42 -10.47 5.56
CA ASP A 71 6.86 -11.39 6.55
C ASP A 71 6.21 -10.66 7.74
N LYS A 72 6.43 -9.34 7.87
CA LYS A 72 5.87 -8.47 8.91
C LYS A 72 5.19 -7.23 8.28
N PRO A 73 4.00 -7.39 7.68
CA PRO A 73 3.26 -6.27 7.11
C PRO A 73 2.69 -5.34 8.20
N LEU A 74 2.49 -4.05 7.86
CA LEU A 74 1.97 -2.98 8.76
C LEU A 74 0.51 -3.16 9.25
N ILE A 75 -0.08 -4.35 9.14
CA ILE A 75 -1.49 -4.55 9.49
C ILE A 75 -1.55 -4.97 10.97
N PRO A 76 -2.00 -4.13 11.92
CA PRO A 76 -2.91 -2.98 11.77
C PRO A 76 -2.54 -1.74 12.62
N LEU A 77 -2.10 -0.65 11.98
CA LEU A 77 -2.09 0.69 12.62
C LEU A 77 -2.90 1.75 11.87
N SER A 78 -3.76 1.33 10.92
CA SER A 78 -4.68 2.23 10.19
C SER A 78 -6.05 2.39 10.84
N ARG A 79 -6.27 1.92 12.06
CA ARG A 79 -7.35 2.44 12.90
C ARG A 79 -6.69 3.03 14.11
N GLY A 80 -6.58 4.36 14.14
CA GLY A 80 -6.39 5.05 15.40
C GLY A 80 -7.32 4.43 16.42
N GLU A 81 -6.80 4.18 17.60
CA GLU A 81 -7.55 3.91 18.81
C GLU A 81 -8.47 5.10 19.07
N SER A 82 -9.55 5.20 18.30
CA SER A 82 -10.71 6.01 18.63
C SER A 82 -11.52 5.12 19.55
N LYS A 83 -11.59 5.51 20.83
CA LYS A 83 -12.57 5.01 21.79
C LYS A 83 -13.97 5.16 21.20
N THR A 84 -14.41 4.18 20.42
CA THR A 84 -15.81 4.01 20.01
C THR A 84 -16.10 2.54 19.83
N ILE A 85 -15.67 1.71 20.79
CA ILE A 85 -16.23 0.37 20.98
C ILE A 85 -16.62 0.28 22.46
N ALA A 86 -17.70 0.98 22.78
CA ALA A 86 -18.61 0.67 23.88
C ALA A 86 -20.04 1.09 23.45
N ILE A 87 -20.35 0.90 22.17
CA ILE A 87 -21.72 0.89 21.62
C ILE A 87 -21.73 -0.21 20.55
N ALA A 88 -21.32 -1.42 20.94
CA ALA A 88 -21.27 -2.58 20.04
C ALA A 88 -21.98 -3.79 20.64
N ASP A 89 -22.94 -3.56 21.53
CA ASP A 89 -23.92 -4.58 21.94
C ASP A 89 -25.39 -4.11 21.81
N ASP A 90 -25.64 -2.82 21.50
CA ASP A 90 -27.00 -2.30 21.26
C ASP A 90 -27.21 -1.74 19.84
N ALA A 91 -26.18 -1.79 18.99
CA ALA A 91 -26.26 -1.43 17.59
C ALA A 91 -26.18 -2.68 16.72
N MET A 92 -27.09 -3.61 16.96
CA MET A 92 -27.70 -4.34 15.85
C MET A 92 -28.62 -3.35 15.13
N ALA A 93 -28.00 -2.28 14.63
CA ALA A 93 -28.62 -1.28 13.79
C ALA A 93 -29.03 -1.99 12.52
N GLU A 94 -30.28 -1.80 12.17
CA GLU A 94 -30.88 -2.35 10.97
C GLU A 94 -29.94 -2.17 9.79
N ILE A 95 -29.62 -3.29 9.13
CA ILE A 95 -29.13 -3.23 7.77
C ILE A 95 -30.27 -2.55 7.01
N ASP A 96 -30.13 -1.25 6.78
CA ASP A 96 -31.07 -0.48 5.99
C ASP A 96 -31.04 -1.08 4.59
N ASP A 97 -31.94 -2.02 4.34
CA ASP A 97 -32.20 -2.74 3.09
C ASP A 97 -32.80 -1.78 2.04
N LYS A 98 -32.39 -0.50 2.08
CA LYS A 98 -32.73 0.46 1.05
C LYS A 98 -31.90 0.14 -0.17
N PRO A 99 -32.55 -0.02 -1.34
CA PRO A 99 -31.85 -0.13 -2.61
C PRO A 99 -30.84 1.01 -2.73
N VAL A 100 -29.58 0.64 -2.90
CA VAL A 100 -28.47 1.57 -3.08
C VAL A 100 -28.74 2.40 -4.33
N ASP A 101 -29.04 3.69 -4.17
CA ASP A 101 -29.42 4.56 -5.27
C ASP A 101 -28.22 4.75 -6.24
N PRO A 102 -28.33 4.33 -7.51
CA PRO A 102 -27.29 4.53 -8.52
C PRO A 102 -27.06 6.01 -8.87
N MET A 103 -28.02 6.89 -8.59
CA MET A 103 -27.99 8.31 -8.89
C MET A 103 -27.41 9.16 -7.76
N GLU A 104 -27.12 8.57 -6.61
CA GLU A 104 -26.49 9.27 -5.49
C GLU A 104 -25.21 9.96 -5.96
N LYS A 105 -25.10 11.25 -5.67
CA LYS A 105 -23.94 12.07 -6.01
C LYS A 105 -22.88 11.93 -4.93
N LEU A 106 -21.67 11.58 -5.36
CA LEU A 106 -20.51 11.30 -4.52
C LEU A 106 -19.39 12.28 -4.87
N GLN A 107 -18.86 12.94 -3.84
CA GLN A 107 -17.73 13.85 -3.97
C GLN A 107 -16.42 13.03 -3.96
N VAL A 108 -15.64 13.13 -5.04
CA VAL A 108 -14.37 12.45 -5.21
C VAL A 108 -13.23 13.45 -5.11
N ASN A 109 -12.28 13.16 -4.22
CA ASN A 109 -11.08 13.97 -4.03
C ASN A 109 -9.96 13.56 -5.00
N SER A 110 -9.76 12.25 -5.20
CA SER A 110 -8.72 11.77 -6.11
C SER A 110 -9.09 10.47 -6.81
N TRP A 111 -8.52 10.28 -8.00
CA TRP A 111 -8.65 9.10 -8.85
C TRP A 111 -7.27 8.48 -9.10
N TRP A 112 -7.18 7.15 -9.04
CA TRP A 112 -5.95 6.43 -9.37
C TRP A 112 -6.20 5.15 -10.14
N ARG A 113 -5.27 4.88 -11.06
CA ARG A 113 -5.12 3.62 -11.77
C ARG A 113 -3.68 3.52 -12.27
N ALA A 114 -3.05 2.36 -12.08
CA ALA A 114 -1.64 2.18 -12.47
C ALA A 114 -1.45 2.41 -13.99
N GLY A 115 -0.50 3.28 -14.34
CA GLY A 115 -0.17 3.60 -15.74
C GLY A 115 -1.23 4.43 -16.48
N ALA A 116 -2.22 5.01 -15.78
CA ALA A 116 -3.26 5.83 -16.39
C ALA A 116 -3.23 7.26 -15.84
N GLY A 117 -3.17 8.24 -16.76
CA GLY A 117 -3.22 9.67 -16.44
C GLY A 117 -4.62 10.28 -16.66
N PRO A 118 -4.74 11.61 -16.52
CA PRO A 118 -6.01 12.34 -16.63
C PRO A 118 -6.75 12.14 -17.96
N GLU A 119 -6.04 12.03 -19.07
CA GLU A 119 -6.67 11.77 -20.38
C GLU A 119 -7.43 10.43 -20.39
N LYS A 120 -6.80 9.37 -19.87
CA LYS A 120 -7.43 8.05 -19.76
C LYS A 120 -8.58 8.05 -18.75
N LEU A 121 -8.50 8.86 -17.69
CA LEU A 121 -9.60 9.05 -16.75
C LEU A 121 -10.84 9.62 -17.45
N MET A 122 -10.65 10.66 -18.26
CA MET A 122 -11.74 11.29 -19.02
C MET A 122 -12.32 10.34 -20.06
N ASN A 123 -11.46 9.67 -20.85
CA ASN A 123 -11.89 8.71 -21.87
C ASN A 123 -12.69 7.54 -21.28
N ASP A 124 -12.24 6.98 -20.15
CA ASP A 124 -12.95 5.89 -19.47
C ASP A 124 -14.28 6.36 -18.85
N SER A 125 -14.32 7.61 -18.35
CA SER A 125 -15.55 8.24 -17.83
C SER A 125 -16.59 8.50 -18.93
N GLU A 126 -16.15 8.98 -20.09
CA GLU A 126 -17.00 9.13 -21.28
C GLU A 126 -17.55 7.78 -21.73
N ALA A 127 -16.72 6.73 -21.75
CA ALA A 127 -17.16 5.38 -22.07
C ALA A 127 -18.21 4.87 -21.07
N CYS A 128 -18.01 5.11 -19.78
CA CYS A 128 -19.00 4.76 -18.75
C CYS A 128 -20.30 5.57 -18.89
N THR A 129 -20.21 6.86 -19.22
CA THR A 129 -21.38 7.71 -19.46
C THR A 129 -22.16 7.26 -20.69
N ALA A 130 -21.47 6.80 -21.74
CA ALA A 130 -22.11 6.24 -22.93
C ALA A 130 -22.83 4.92 -22.64
N GLU A 131 -22.31 4.10 -21.72
CA GLU A 131 -22.94 2.84 -21.29
C GLU A 131 -24.15 3.08 -20.38
N LEU A 132 -24.03 4.04 -19.45
CA LEU A 132 -25.02 4.27 -18.39
C LEU A 132 -26.10 5.29 -18.76
N GLY A 133 -25.83 6.17 -19.73
CA GLY A 133 -26.69 7.31 -20.06
C GLY A 133 -26.12 8.64 -19.56
N LYS A 134 -26.58 9.74 -20.18
CA LYS A 134 -26.09 11.10 -19.90
C LYS A 134 -26.38 11.56 -18.48
N GLU A 135 -27.38 10.97 -17.83
CA GLU A 135 -27.78 11.21 -16.45
C GLU A 135 -26.63 10.89 -15.46
N HIS A 136 -25.75 9.96 -15.84
CA HIS A 136 -24.58 9.57 -15.05
C HIS A 136 -23.34 10.42 -15.34
N SER A 137 -23.42 11.46 -16.18
CA SER A 137 -22.28 12.30 -16.53
C SER A 137 -21.58 12.88 -15.28
N PRO A 138 -20.24 12.92 -15.26
CA PRO A 138 -19.50 13.55 -14.18
C PRO A 138 -19.69 15.08 -14.20
N GLU A 139 -19.66 15.67 -13.02
CA GLU A 139 -19.69 17.12 -12.81
C GLU A 139 -18.37 17.59 -12.18
N ALA A 140 -18.12 18.90 -12.26
CA ALA A 140 -16.95 19.53 -11.64
C ALA A 140 -15.63 18.81 -11.93
N ASN A 141 -15.39 18.44 -13.20
CA ASN A 141 -14.18 17.76 -13.67
C ASN A 141 -13.86 16.48 -12.90
N MET A 142 -14.82 15.55 -12.82
CA MET A 142 -14.68 14.25 -12.12
C MET A 142 -14.60 14.34 -10.59
N SER A 143 -14.85 15.51 -10.00
CA SER A 143 -14.92 15.64 -8.54
C SER A 143 -16.32 15.38 -7.97
N LEU A 144 -17.37 15.37 -8.81
CA LEU A 144 -18.72 14.99 -8.39
C LEU A 144 -19.28 13.98 -9.40
N VAL A 145 -19.55 12.75 -8.95
CA VAL A 145 -19.98 11.65 -9.82
C VAL A 145 -21.19 10.94 -9.24
N THR A 146 -21.97 10.25 -10.09
CA THR A 146 -23.00 9.34 -9.59
C THR A 146 -22.38 8.04 -9.08
N ARG A 147 -23.05 7.35 -8.17
CA ARG A 147 -22.65 6.01 -7.73
C ARG A 147 -22.55 5.02 -8.89
N GLY A 148 -23.46 5.09 -9.87
CA GLY A 148 -23.41 4.28 -11.09
C GLY A 148 -22.12 4.50 -11.89
N LEU A 149 -21.73 5.76 -12.10
CA LEU A 149 -20.47 6.10 -12.78
C LEU A 149 -19.26 5.58 -12.00
N LEU A 150 -19.24 5.77 -10.67
CA LEU A 150 -18.17 5.26 -9.81
C LEU A 150 -18.03 3.73 -9.94
N GLY A 151 -19.14 3.00 -9.92
CA GLY A 151 -19.13 1.54 -10.09
C GLY A 151 -18.62 1.10 -11.46
N CYS A 152 -18.97 1.79 -12.55
CA CYS A 152 -18.42 1.51 -13.88
C CYS A 152 -16.91 1.78 -13.94
N MET A 153 -16.45 2.89 -13.37
CA MET A 153 -15.04 3.24 -13.32
C MET A 153 -14.22 2.21 -12.52
N GLN A 154 -14.78 1.70 -11.41
CA GLN A 154 -14.17 0.62 -10.63
C GLN A 154 -14.00 -0.68 -11.43
N LYS A 155 -15.00 -1.06 -12.24
CA LYS A 155 -14.88 -2.21 -13.16
C LYS A 155 -13.78 -2.03 -14.21
N LYS A 156 -13.46 -0.78 -14.57
CA LYS A 156 -12.34 -0.43 -15.47
C LYS A 156 -10.98 -0.35 -14.75
N GLY A 157 -10.94 -0.65 -13.45
CA GLY A 157 -9.72 -0.67 -12.64
C GLY A 157 -9.32 0.67 -12.05
N TRP A 158 -10.23 1.65 -12.03
CA TRP A 158 -10.04 2.90 -11.30
C TRP A 158 -10.40 2.73 -9.84
N ALA A 159 -9.67 3.41 -8.97
CA ALA A 159 -10.04 3.58 -7.59
C ALA A 159 -10.10 5.06 -7.25
N ALA A 160 -10.94 5.39 -6.26
CA ALA A 160 -11.33 6.75 -5.93
C ALA A 160 -11.30 6.96 -4.42
N LEU A 161 -10.84 8.14 -3.99
CA LEU A 161 -10.88 8.58 -2.61
C LEU A 161 -12.07 9.52 -2.50
N LEU A 162 -13.10 9.09 -1.78
CA LEU A 162 -14.25 9.93 -1.49
C LEU A 162 -13.88 10.99 -0.46
N GLN A 163 -14.43 12.18 -0.61
CA GLN A 163 -14.37 13.21 0.41
C GLN A 163 -15.28 12.79 1.58
N GLN A 164 -14.75 12.85 2.80
CA GLN A 164 -15.50 12.58 4.04
C GLN A 164 -16.40 13.75 4.41
#